data_AF-A0A1F2R4K4-F1
#
_entry.id   AF-A0A1F2R4K4-F1
#
_cell.length_a   1.000
_cell.length_b   1.000
_cell.length_c   1.000
_cell.angle_alpha   90.00
_cell.angle_beta   90.00
_cell.angle_gamma   90.00
#
_symmetry.space_group_name_H-M   'P 1'
#
loop_
_entity.id
_entity.type
_entity.pdbx_description
1 polymer ?
#
loop_
_entity_poly.entity_id
_entity_poly.type
_entity_poly.pdbx_seq_one_letter_code
_entity_poly.pdbx_strand_id
1 'polypeptide(L)'
;MFEAMIASIGEVEILKQEDSGEIYVSNDALKVPDFRLVLADGSQVLVEVKNHHQGTDAMKPFELDKDYLDGLVGYANVMKCDLFLAVYWSRWNLWTLVPPQAFHENRNKRELDLLNAMKANHMASLGDYSIGTRFPLSIVMYADKAESRFLGPDGSGDFRISNVEVYCAGTLVAKPEERRIATYLMFYGKWHYESDAKIVKNEIESVEHRWVPQEDNNQGFEIVGSLGEMFSTYYRFFTQEEGRVERLQVNFTPGSLGQLIPKDYKRDVLPLWRFRLKPSVPSGGQE
;
A
#
# COMPACT_ATOMS: atom_id res chain seq x y z
N MET A 1 2.05 10.43 -6.13
CA MET A 1 1.87 9.19 -5.31
C MET A 1 1.79 7.94 -6.17
N PHE A 2 0.85 7.84 -7.14
CA PHE A 2 0.73 6.66 -8.00
C PHE A 2 2.03 6.28 -8.71
N GLU A 3 2.65 7.23 -9.43
CA GLU A 3 3.93 7.04 -10.13
C GLU A 3 5.00 6.41 -9.22
N ALA A 4 5.22 7.02 -8.05
CA ALA A 4 6.19 6.55 -7.07
C ALA A 4 5.85 5.15 -6.49
N MET A 5 4.56 4.85 -6.31
CA MET A 5 4.09 3.55 -5.86
C MET A 5 4.39 2.46 -6.90
N ILE A 6 4.01 2.70 -8.16
CA ILE A 6 4.22 1.75 -9.25
C ILE A 6 5.70 1.54 -9.53
N ALA A 7 6.48 2.62 -9.54
CA ALA A 7 7.93 2.54 -9.62
C ALA A 7 8.50 1.67 -8.49
N SER A 8 7.88 1.64 -7.31
CA SER A 8 8.38 0.89 -6.16
C SER A 8 7.97 -0.58 -6.13
N ILE A 9 6.79 -0.97 -6.62
CA ILE A 9 6.21 -2.33 -6.46
C ILE A 9 6.79 -3.37 -7.45
N GLY A 10 7.39 -2.93 -8.57
CA GLY A 10 8.45 -3.69 -9.26
C GLY A 10 8.05 -4.70 -10.34
N GLU A 11 6.79 -4.77 -10.79
CA GLU A 11 6.40 -5.58 -11.97
C GLU A 11 6.15 -4.73 -13.24
N VAL A 12 6.54 -3.45 -13.21
CA VAL A 12 6.49 -2.52 -14.35
C VAL A 12 7.90 -2.28 -14.87
N GLU A 13 8.13 -2.54 -16.15
CA GLU A 13 9.42 -2.36 -16.81
C GLU A 13 9.64 -0.91 -17.24
N ILE A 14 8.60 -0.27 -17.77
CA ILE A 14 8.64 1.13 -18.22
C ILE A 14 7.42 1.84 -17.66
N LEU A 15 7.66 2.99 -17.03
CA LEU A 15 6.66 3.95 -16.58
C LEU A 15 6.93 5.27 -17.30
N LYS A 16 5.99 5.70 -18.15
CA LYS A 16 6.07 6.96 -18.88
C LYS A 16 4.86 7.81 -18.51
N GLN A 17 5.07 9.10 -18.25
CA GLN A 17 3.99 10.07 -18.23
C GLN A 17 3.50 10.31 -19.66
N GLU A 18 2.25 9.95 -19.95
CA GLU A 18 1.69 9.96 -21.30
C GLU A 18 1.15 11.32 -21.70
N ASP A 19 0.59 12.07 -20.75
CA ASP A 19 0.09 13.44 -20.93
C ASP A 19 1.19 14.53 -20.93
N SER A 20 2.46 14.13 -20.84
CA SER A 20 3.60 15.03 -20.83
C SER A 20 4.15 15.27 -22.24
N GLY A 21 4.29 16.54 -22.60
CA GLY A 21 4.80 17.00 -23.90
C GLY A 21 3.71 17.49 -24.85
N GLU A 22 4.09 17.73 -26.11
CA GLU A 22 3.15 18.16 -27.15
C GLU A 22 2.46 16.95 -27.78
N ILE A 23 1.13 17.01 -27.86
CA ILE A 23 0.31 15.99 -28.52
C ILE A 23 -0.58 16.70 -29.53
N TYR A 24 -0.50 16.24 -30.78
CA TYR A 24 -1.32 16.75 -31.88
C TYR A 24 -2.41 15.72 -32.17
N VAL A 25 -3.65 16.02 -31.77
CA VAL A 25 -4.81 15.18 -32.04
C VAL A 25 -5.64 15.75 -33.17
N SER A 26 -6.17 14.89 -34.03
CA SER A 26 -7.14 15.30 -35.07
C SER A 26 -8.58 15.38 -34.54
N ASN A 27 -8.83 14.85 -33.34
CA ASN A 27 -10.12 14.83 -32.67
C ASN A 27 -9.96 15.37 -31.25
N ASP A 28 -10.50 16.57 -31.01
CA ASP A 28 -10.39 17.27 -29.72
C ASP A 28 -11.19 16.60 -28.58
N ALA A 29 -12.05 15.63 -28.92
CA ALA A 29 -12.76 14.81 -27.93
C ALA A 29 -11.84 13.80 -27.24
N LEU A 30 -10.69 13.44 -27.85
CA LEU A 30 -9.74 12.52 -27.24
C LEU A 30 -9.17 13.11 -25.95
N LYS A 31 -9.01 12.25 -24.95
CA LYS A 31 -8.36 12.59 -23.68
C LYS A 31 -7.17 11.68 -23.49
N VAL A 32 -6.02 12.29 -23.21
CA VAL A 32 -4.76 11.57 -23.01
C VAL A 32 -4.70 11.11 -21.54
N PRO A 33 -4.50 9.82 -21.27
CA PRO A 33 -4.32 9.32 -19.91
C PRO A 33 -3.03 9.84 -19.26
N ASP A 34 -2.97 9.87 -17.93
CA ASP A 34 -1.78 10.33 -17.20
C ASP A 34 -0.52 9.50 -17.51
N PHE A 35 -0.62 8.16 -17.57
CA PHE A 35 0.54 7.27 -17.71
C PHE A 35 0.38 6.19 -18.76
N ARG A 36 1.53 5.74 -19.28
CA ARG A 36 1.69 4.51 -20.06
C ARG A 36 2.69 3.60 -19.36
N LEU A 37 2.30 2.34 -19.19
CA LEU A 37 3.11 1.31 -18.56
C LEU A 37 3.44 0.21 -19.57
N VAL A 38 4.65 -0.33 -19.47
CA VAL A 38 5.03 -1.61 -20.08
C VAL A 38 5.24 -2.62 -18.96
N LEU A 39 4.50 -3.73 -19.01
CA LEU A 39 4.56 -4.79 -18.01
C LEU A 39 5.63 -5.82 -18.37
N ALA A 40 5.99 -6.69 -17.41
CA ALA A 40 7.02 -7.72 -17.58
C ALA A 40 6.73 -8.75 -18.69
N ASP A 41 5.48 -8.88 -19.13
CA ASP A 41 5.10 -9.74 -20.27
C ASP A 41 5.12 -9.00 -21.62
N GLY A 42 5.57 -7.73 -21.63
CA GLY A 42 5.63 -6.85 -22.80
C GLY A 42 4.28 -6.20 -23.16
N SER A 43 3.20 -6.53 -22.44
CA SER A 43 1.91 -5.86 -22.64
C SER A 43 2.00 -4.39 -22.22
N GLN A 44 1.15 -3.57 -22.84
CA GLN A 44 1.14 -2.13 -22.62
C GLN A 44 -0.24 -1.67 -22.18
N VAL A 45 -0.25 -0.86 -21.13
CA VAL A 45 -1.48 -0.32 -20.57
C VAL A 45 -1.36 1.18 -20.41
N LEU A 46 -2.47 1.87 -20.66
CA LEU A 46 -2.67 3.27 -20.34
C LEU A 46 -3.41 3.36 -19.01
N VAL A 47 -2.99 4.31 -18.17
CA VAL A 47 -3.56 4.49 -16.84
C VAL A 47 -3.90 5.95 -16.60
N GLU A 48 -5.17 6.19 -16.32
CA GLU A 48 -5.67 7.46 -15.79
C GLU A 48 -5.70 7.38 -14.25
N VAL A 49 -5.15 8.37 -13.55
CA VAL A 49 -5.02 8.38 -12.09
C VAL A 49 -5.98 9.38 -11.48
N LYS A 50 -6.79 8.92 -10.52
CA LYS A 50 -7.75 9.75 -9.82
C LYS A 50 -7.65 9.56 -8.30
N ASN A 51 -7.78 10.66 -7.57
CA ASN A 51 -7.93 10.62 -6.13
C ASN A 51 -9.40 10.86 -5.78
N HIS A 52 -9.99 9.94 -5.04
CA HIS A 52 -11.38 10.03 -4.59
C HIS A 52 -11.42 10.34 -3.10
N HIS A 53 -11.98 11.50 -2.77
CA HIS A 53 -12.18 11.94 -1.40
C HIS A 53 -13.64 11.79 -0.98
N GLN A 54 -13.92 10.76 -0.20
CA GLN A 54 -15.29 10.39 0.17
C GLN A 54 -15.87 11.27 1.29
N GLY A 55 -15.05 12.11 1.95
CA GLY A 55 -15.51 12.98 3.03
C GLY A 55 -16.13 12.18 4.19
N THR A 56 -17.30 12.60 4.65
CA THR A 56 -18.02 11.96 5.77
C THR A 56 -18.68 10.63 5.41
N ASP A 57 -19.02 10.42 4.13
CA ASP A 57 -19.65 9.19 3.64
C ASP A 57 -18.61 8.24 3.05
N ALA A 58 -18.20 7.22 3.81
CA ALA A 58 -17.19 6.27 3.37
C ALA A 58 -17.55 5.46 2.11
N MET A 59 -18.84 5.39 1.77
CA MET A 59 -19.36 4.62 0.64
C MET A 59 -19.73 5.49 -0.56
N LYS A 60 -19.45 6.79 -0.52
CA LYS A 60 -19.69 7.72 -1.63
C LYS A 60 -19.02 7.18 -2.91
N PRO A 61 -19.76 7.01 -4.02
CA PRO A 61 -19.19 6.54 -5.27
C PRO A 61 -18.24 7.56 -5.89
N PHE A 62 -17.31 7.07 -6.69
CA PHE A 62 -16.45 7.88 -7.55
C PHE A 62 -17.19 8.17 -8.87
N GLU A 63 -17.12 9.41 -9.36
CA GLU A 63 -17.85 9.84 -10.55
C GLU A 63 -16.94 10.54 -11.56
N LEU A 64 -17.19 10.31 -12.84
CA LEU A 64 -16.58 11.00 -13.98
C LEU A 64 -17.64 11.45 -14.97
N ASP A 65 -17.36 12.50 -15.74
CA ASP A 65 -18.20 12.85 -16.90
C ASP A 65 -18.14 11.75 -17.96
N LYS A 66 -19.29 11.44 -18.55
CA LYS A 66 -19.39 10.45 -19.63
C LYS A 66 -18.43 10.76 -20.78
N ASP A 67 -18.48 12.00 -21.28
CA ASP A 67 -17.64 12.45 -22.40
C ASP A 67 -16.14 12.37 -22.08
N TYR A 68 -15.78 12.54 -20.80
CA TYR A 68 -14.40 12.42 -20.37
C TYR A 68 -13.91 10.96 -20.44
N LEU A 69 -14.68 10.01 -19.90
CA LEU A 69 -14.33 8.59 -19.98
C LEU A 69 -14.33 8.10 -21.43
N ASP A 70 -15.32 8.51 -22.23
CA ASP A 70 -15.43 8.14 -23.63
C ASP A 70 -14.23 8.69 -24.44
N GLY A 71 -13.74 9.89 -24.10
CA GLY A 71 -12.53 10.47 -24.67
C GLY A 71 -11.24 9.70 -24.34
N LEU A 72 -11.11 9.20 -23.11
CA LEU A 72 -9.99 8.33 -22.70
C LEU A 72 -10.04 6.98 -23.43
N VAL A 73 -11.22 6.36 -23.51
CA VAL A 73 -11.43 5.11 -24.25
C VAL A 73 -11.11 5.30 -25.73
N GLY A 74 -11.55 6.42 -26.32
CA GLY A 74 -11.21 6.78 -27.70
C GLY A 74 -9.71 6.87 -27.93
N TYR A 75 -8.97 7.52 -27.02
CA TYR A 75 -7.52 7.63 -27.11
C TYR A 75 -6.84 6.26 -27.03
N ALA A 76 -7.26 5.43 -26.08
CA ALA A 76 -6.73 4.08 -25.90
C ALA A 76 -6.95 3.20 -27.14
N ASN A 77 -8.12 3.32 -27.79
CA ASN A 77 -8.42 2.62 -29.04
C ASN A 77 -7.49 3.04 -30.20
N VAL A 78 -7.20 4.35 -30.33
CA VAL A 78 -6.26 4.86 -31.34
C VAL A 78 -4.85 4.33 -31.07
N MET A 79 -4.44 4.30 -29.81
CA MET A 79 -3.12 3.81 -29.37
C MET A 79 -3.01 2.28 -29.35
N LYS A 80 -4.13 1.56 -29.50
CA LYS A 80 -4.23 0.09 -29.40
C LYS A 80 -3.64 -0.45 -28.10
N CYS A 81 -3.93 0.22 -27.00
CA CYS A 81 -3.52 -0.17 -25.65
C CYS A 81 -4.74 -0.35 -24.76
N ASP A 82 -4.66 -1.24 -23.78
CA ASP A 82 -5.70 -1.36 -22.77
C ASP A 82 -5.73 -0.11 -21.88
N LEU A 83 -6.91 0.32 -21.46
CA LEU A 83 -7.10 1.46 -20.56
C LEU A 83 -7.51 0.97 -19.18
N PHE A 84 -6.89 1.53 -18.15
CA PHE A 84 -7.32 1.38 -16.77
C PHE A 84 -7.45 2.74 -16.07
N LEU A 85 -8.30 2.77 -15.05
CA LEU A 85 -8.43 3.88 -14.11
C LEU A 85 -7.88 3.43 -12.75
N ALA A 86 -6.82 4.09 -12.31
CA ALA A 86 -6.26 3.93 -10.97
C ALA A 86 -6.93 4.92 -10.01
N VAL A 87 -7.83 4.43 -9.17
CA VAL A 87 -8.57 5.24 -8.19
C VAL A 87 -7.99 5.02 -6.80
N TYR A 88 -7.53 6.11 -6.17
CA TYR A 88 -7.15 6.12 -4.76
C TYR A 88 -8.34 6.50 -3.88
N TRP A 89 -8.80 5.54 -3.08
CA TRP A 89 -9.91 5.67 -2.14
C TRP A 89 -9.38 6.20 -0.82
N SER A 90 -9.22 7.53 -0.72
CA SER A 90 -8.43 8.15 0.35
C SER A 90 -8.90 7.79 1.78
N ARG A 91 -10.20 7.64 2.01
CA ARG A 91 -10.73 7.23 3.34
C ARG A 91 -10.36 5.80 3.73
N TRP A 92 -10.12 4.93 2.75
CA TRP A 92 -9.77 3.53 2.94
C TRP A 92 -8.28 3.25 2.78
N ASN A 93 -7.47 4.26 2.41
CA ASN A 93 -6.06 4.11 2.03
C ASN A 93 -5.84 3.07 0.91
N LEU A 94 -6.83 2.84 0.05
CA LEU A 94 -6.84 1.73 -0.90
C LEU A 94 -6.64 2.22 -2.33
N TRP A 95 -5.90 1.45 -3.12
CA TRP A 95 -5.82 1.62 -4.57
C TRP A 95 -6.63 0.54 -5.30
N THR A 96 -7.40 0.96 -6.31
CA THR A 96 -7.99 0.05 -7.28
C THR A 96 -7.58 0.43 -8.69
N LEU A 97 -7.23 -0.56 -9.51
CA LEU A 97 -6.99 -0.40 -10.93
C LEU A 97 -8.11 -1.10 -11.68
N VAL A 98 -8.98 -0.36 -12.36
CA VAL A 98 -10.20 -0.93 -12.95
C VAL A 98 -10.32 -0.60 -14.43
N PRO A 99 -10.86 -1.49 -15.26
CA PRO A 99 -11.15 -1.18 -16.64
C PRO A 99 -12.37 -0.23 -16.74
N PRO A 100 -12.53 0.54 -17.82
CA PRO A 100 -13.68 1.43 -18.04
C PRO A 100 -15.04 0.74 -17.90
N GLN A 101 -15.11 -0.56 -18.23
CA GLN A 101 -16.33 -1.37 -18.16
C GLN A 101 -16.81 -1.61 -16.73
N ALA A 102 -16.01 -1.33 -15.71
CA ALA A 102 -16.42 -1.41 -14.31
C ALA A 102 -17.37 -0.28 -13.89
N PHE A 103 -17.45 0.81 -14.67
CA PHE A 103 -18.30 1.95 -14.38
C PHE A 103 -19.73 1.73 -14.91
N HIS A 104 -20.74 2.04 -14.10
CA HIS A 104 -22.13 2.07 -14.55
C HIS A 104 -22.53 3.47 -15.02
N GLU A 105 -23.50 3.53 -15.94
CA GLU A 105 -24.04 4.82 -16.40
C GLU A 105 -24.99 5.41 -15.34
N ASN A 106 -24.82 6.69 -15.03
CA ASN A 106 -25.81 7.48 -14.30
C ASN A 106 -25.99 8.86 -14.96
N ARG A 107 -27.08 9.04 -15.73
CA ARG A 107 -27.33 10.26 -16.50
C ARG A 107 -26.13 10.62 -17.39
N ASN A 108 -25.48 11.76 -17.13
CA ASN A 108 -24.30 12.23 -17.86
C ASN A 108 -22.97 11.86 -17.17
N LYS A 109 -23.03 11.01 -16.14
CA LYS A 109 -21.90 10.54 -15.36
C LYS A 109 -21.66 9.04 -15.55
N ARG A 110 -20.44 8.66 -15.23
CA ARG A 110 -19.97 7.28 -15.05
C ARG A 110 -19.61 7.13 -13.60
N GLU A 111 -20.19 6.15 -12.94
CA GLU A 111 -20.02 5.95 -11.50
C GLU A 111 -19.35 4.62 -11.21
N LEU A 112 -18.59 4.60 -10.12
CA LEU A 112 -17.95 3.41 -9.59
C LEU A 112 -18.04 3.44 -8.07
N ASP A 113 -18.70 2.47 -7.47
CA ASP A 113 -18.64 2.26 -6.02
C ASP A 113 -17.44 1.39 -5.63
N LEU A 114 -17.06 1.47 -4.35
CA LEU A 114 -15.89 0.76 -3.81
C LEU A 114 -16.00 -0.77 -3.98
N LEU A 115 -17.18 -1.36 -3.83
CA LEU A 115 -17.36 -2.80 -3.91
C LEU A 115 -17.13 -3.29 -5.34
N ASN A 116 -17.70 -2.60 -6.32
CA ASN A 116 -17.48 -2.90 -7.74
C ASN A 116 -16.03 -2.62 -8.15
N ALA A 117 -15.41 -1.57 -7.61
CA ALA A 117 -14.00 -1.29 -7.83
C ALA A 117 -13.09 -2.42 -7.32
N MET A 118 -13.39 -2.97 -6.13
CA MET A 118 -12.66 -4.10 -5.58
C MET A 118 -12.84 -5.39 -6.40
N LYS A 119 -14.06 -5.67 -6.88
CA LYS A 119 -14.34 -6.84 -7.73
C LYS A 119 -13.61 -6.79 -9.07
N ALA A 120 -13.43 -5.58 -9.61
CA ALA A 120 -12.76 -5.33 -10.88
C ALA A 120 -11.28 -4.96 -10.71
N ASN A 121 -10.68 -5.14 -9.53
CA ASN A 121 -9.34 -4.61 -9.24
C ASN A 121 -8.22 -5.44 -9.87
N HIS A 122 -7.44 -4.82 -10.74
CA HIS A 122 -6.27 -5.37 -11.41
C HIS A 122 -4.93 -4.94 -10.77
N MET A 123 -4.89 -4.31 -9.58
CA MET A 123 -3.62 -3.87 -8.97
C MET A 123 -2.56 -4.97 -8.86
N ALA A 124 -2.96 -6.24 -8.74
CA ALA A 124 -2.02 -7.37 -8.74
C ALA A 124 -1.29 -7.59 -10.07
N SER A 125 -1.81 -7.13 -11.21
CA SER A 125 -1.08 -7.16 -12.49
C SER A 125 0.08 -6.16 -12.51
N LEU A 126 0.03 -5.12 -11.67
CA LEU A 126 1.13 -4.18 -11.47
C LEU A 126 2.10 -4.60 -10.34
N GLY A 127 1.88 -5.79 -9.78
CA GLY A 127 2.71 -6.37 -8.73
C GLY A 127 2.22 -6.14 -7.31
N ASP A 128 1.06 -5.52 -7.09
CA ASP A 128 0.50 -5.37 -5.75
C ASP A 128 0.05 -6.73 -5.18
N TYR A 129 0.22 -6.92 -3.88
CA TYR A 129 -0.30 -8.08 -3.17
C TYR A 129 -0.49 -7.74 -1.69
N SER A 130 -1.48 -8.39 -1.08
CA SER A 130 -1.66 -8.32 0.37
C SER A 130 -0.68 -9.25 1.07
N ILE A 131 -0.14 -8.78 2.19
CA ILE A 131 0.77 -9.53 3.04
C ILE A 131 0.05 -9.88 4.34
N GLY A 132 0.12 -11.16 4.71
CA GLY A 132 -0.23 -11.64 6.03
C GLY A 132 0.99 -12.19 6.75
N THR A 133 0.98 -12.12 8.08
CA THR A 133 2.01 -12.70 8.95
C THR A 133 1.41 -13.09 10.30
N ARG A 134 2.19 -13.78 11.12
CA ARG A 134 1.83 -14.04 12.52
C ARG A 134 1.97 -12.77 13.35
N PHE A 135 1.07 -12.63 14.32
CA PHE A 135 1.06 -11.54 15.29
C PHE A 135 1.29 -12.08 16.72
N PRO A 136 1.70 -11.23 17.67
CA PRO A 136 2.16 -9.85 17.48
C PRO A 136 3.49 -9.79 16.70
N LEU A 137 3.71 -8.69 15.99
CA LEU A 137 5.07 -8.24 15.67
C LEU A 137 5.49 -7.26 16.76
N SER A 138 6.71 -7.36 17.29
CA SER A 138 7.16 -6.44 18.33
C SER A 138 8.61 -6.00 18.23
N ILE A 139 8.88 -4.82 18.80
CA ILE A 139 10.21 -4.27 19.05
C ILE A 139 10.38 -4.17 20.55
N VAL A 140 11.39 -4.85 21.10
CA VAL A 140 11.74 -4.77 22.52
C VAL A 140 13.01 -3.97 22.67
N MET A 141 12.93 -2.87 23.43
CA MET A 141 14.06 -2.04 23.81
C MET A 141 14.46 -2.38 25.24
N TYR A 142 15.65 -2.95 25.42
CA TYR A 142 16.16 -3.35 26.74
C TYR A 142 16.94 -2.22 27.40
N ALA A 143 16.75 -2.04 28.70
CA ALA A 143 17.52 -1.07 29.46
C ALA A 143 18.96 -1.53 29.69
N ASP A 144 19.89 -0.57 29.72
CA ASP A 144 21.26 -0.80 30.17
C ASP A 144 21.27 -1.00 31.69
N LYS A 145 21.70 -2.19 32.11
CA LYS A 145 21.73 -2.56 33.53
C LYS A 145 22.84 -1.84 34.30
N ALA A 146 23.81 -1.23 33.61
CA ALA A 146 24.87 -0.44 34.22
C ALA A 146 24.45 1.02 34.50
N GLU A 147 23.35 1.48 33.91
CA GLU A 147 22.89 2.87 33.99
C GLU A 147 21.62 3.01 34.85
N SER A 148 21.28 4.25 35.21
CA SER A 148 20.02 4.56 35.89
C SER A 148 18.82 4.20 35.01
N ARG A 149 17.82 3.57 35.63
CA ARG A 149 16.58 3.08 34.99
C ARG A 149 15.40 3.05 35.96
N PHE A 150 15.45 3.87 37.00
CA PHE A 150 14.43 3.90 38.05
C PHE A 150 13.25 4.79 37.65
N LEU A 151 12.05 4.39 38.06
CA LEU A 151 10.88 5.26 37.96
C LEU A 151 10.88 6.29 39.08
N GLY A 152 10.59 7.53 38.72
CA GLY A 152 10.30 8.63 39.62
C GLY A 152 8.92 8.50 40.28
N PRO A 153 8.62 9.38 41.25
CA PRO A 153 7.36 9.34 42.00
C PRO A 153 6.09 9.53 41.17
N ASP A 154 6.21 10.12 39.98
CA ASP A 154 5.13 10.33 39.02
C ASP A 154 4.94 9.16 38.04
N GLY A 155 5.72 8.10 38.18
CA GLY A 155 5.70 6.93 37.30
C GLY A 155 6.46 7.13 35.98
N SER A 156 7.17 8.25 35.80
CA SER A 156 8.05 8.49 34.66
C SER A 156 9.48 8.03 34.96
N GLY A 157 10.28 7.72 33.95
CA GLY A 157 11.68 7.38 34.14
C GLY A 157 12.43 7.32 32.81
N ASP A 158 13.69 7.74 32.84
CA ASP A 158 14.60 7.64 31.70
C ASP A 158 15.48 6.40 31.84
N PHE A 159 15.81 5.77 30.72
CA PHE A 159 16.78 4.70 30.68
C PHE A 159 17.57 4.74 29.38
N ARG A 160 18.81 4.26 29.43
CA ARG A 160 19.63 4.07 28.24
C ARG A 160 19.28 2.73 27.59
N ILE A 161 19.02 2.71 26.29
CA ILE A 161 18.78 1.47 25.54
C ILE A 161 20.11 0.76 25.32
N SER A 162 20.22 -0.48 25.79
CA SER A 162 21.40 -1.34 25.58
C SER A 162 21.26 -2.23 24.35
N ASN A 163 20.04 -2.67 24.04
CA ASN A 163 19.75 -3.58 22.93
C ASN A 163 18.34 -3.36 22.39
N VAL A 164 18.16 -3.64 21.10
CA VAL A 164 16.87 -3.60 20.41
C VAL A 164 16.67 -4.88 19.62
N GLU A 165 15.60 -5.60 19.95
CA GLU A 165 15.25 -6.88 19.34
C GLU A 165 13.89 -6.81 18.66
N VAL A 166 13.72 -7.59 17.59
CA VAL A 166 12.47 -7.69 16.84
C VAL A 166 11.93 -9.11 16.99
N TYR A 167 10.63 -9.24 17.26
CA TYR A 167 9.99 -10.53 17.48
C TYR A 167 8.78 -10.71 16.55
N CYS A 168 8.52 -11.96 16.17
CA CYS A 168 7.28 -12.39 15.52
C CYS A 168 6.66 -13.51 16.35
N ALA A 169 5.47 -13.27 16.88
CA ALA A 169 4.75 -14.19 17.78
C ALA A 169 5.66 -14.75 18.90
N GLY A 170 6.41 -13.86 19.56
CA GLY A 170 7.32 -14.20 20.67
C GLY A 170 8.64 -14.87 20.26
N THR A 171 8.92 -15.05 18.96
CA THR A 171 10.17 -15.63 18.48
C THR A 171 11.08 -14.54 17.91
N LEU A 172 12.35 -14.52 18.32
CA LEU A 172 13.35 -13.53 17.91
C LEU A 172 13.62 -13.61 16.40
N VAL A 173 13.44 -12.49 15.71
CA VAL A 173 13.76 -12.32 14.30
C VAL A 173 15.22 -11.85 14.19
N ALA A 174 16.15 -12.77 14.04
CA ALA A 174 17.59 -12.46 14.03
C ALA A 174 18.10 -11.99 12.66
N LYS A 175 17.55 -12.53 11.56
CA LYS A 175 18.03 -12.26 10.21
C LYS A 175 17.78 -10.81 9.80
N PRO A 176 18.79 -10.07 9.30
CA PRO A 176 18.62 -8.67 8.89
C PRO A 176 17.52 -8.44 7.87
N GLU A 177 17.35 -9.38 6.92
CA GLU A 177 16.29 -9.34 5.92
C GLU A 177 14.89 -9.44 6.54
N GLU A 178 14.63 -10.46 7.37
CA GLU A 178 13.35 -10.63 8.05
C GLU A 178 13.07 -9.47 9.02
N ARG A 179 14.10 -8.94 9.70
CA ARG A 179 13.98 -7.74 10.53
C ARG A 179 13.50 -6.55 9.72
N ARG A 180 14.12 -6.30 8.55
CA ARG A 180 13.71 -5.21 7.65
C ARG A 180 12.26 -5.36 7.21
N ILE A 181 11.84 -6.59 6.85
CA ILE A 181 10.45 -6.87 6.47
C ILE A 181 9.51 -6.61 7.66
N ALA A 182 9.77 -7.22 8.82
CA ALA A 182 8.94 -7.05 10.01
C ALA A 182 8.83 -5.58 10.43
N THR A 183 9.93 -4.83 10.41
CA THR A 183 9.94 -3.40 10.70
C THR A 183 9.07 -2.60 9.73
N TYR A 184 9.13 -2.91 8.43
CA TYR A 184 8.27 -2.26 7.45
C TYR A 184 6.78 -2.58 7.69
N LEU A 185 6.46 -3.83 7.99
CA LEU A 185 5.10 -4.28 8.31
C LEU A 185 4.56 -3.60 9.58
N MET A 186 5.38 -3.43 10.61
CA MET A 186 5.01 -2.72 11.85
C MET A 186 4.70 -1.25 11.57
N PHE A 187 5.58 -0.51 10.92
CA PHE A 187 5.41 0.94 10.78
C PHE A 187 4.41 1.37 9.72
N TYR A 188 4.22 0.58 8.66
CA TYR A 188 3.40 0.99 7.51
C TYR A 188 2.18 0.11 7.27
N GLY A 189 2.05 -1.00 8.00
CA GLY A 189 0.86 -1.83 8.02
C GLY A 189 -0.33 -1.20 8.76
N LYS A 190 -1.49 -1.88 8.72
CA LYS A 190 -2.75 -1.40 9.32
C LYS A 190 -2.98 -1.84 10.76
N TRP A 191 -2.04 -2.59 11.35
CA TRP A 191 -2.19 -3.14 12.70
C TRP A 191 -2.13 -2.06 13.78
N HIS A 192 -2.84 -2.29 14.87
CA HIS A 192 -2.89 -1.40 16.02
C HIS A 192 -1.59 -1.46 16.81
N TYR A 193 -1.14 -0.29 17.26
CA TYR A 193 0.07 -0.14 18.07
C TYR A 193 -0.28 -0.13 19.55
N GLU A 194 0.44 -0.94 20.32
CA GLU A 194 0.42 -0.96 21.78
C GLU A 194 1.84 -0.87 22.33
N SER A 195 1.99 -0.43 23.58
CA SER A 195 3.27 -0.44 24.27
C SER A 195 3.08 -0.85 25.73
N ASP A 196 4.02 -1.65 26.23
CA ASP A 196 4.07 -2.05 27.63
C ASP A 196 5.51 -1.99 28.16
N ALA A 197 5.66 -1.56 29.41
CA ALA A 197 6.95 -1.45 30.08
C ALA A 197 7.07 -2.55 31.13
N LYS A 198 8.11 -3.39 31.01
CA LYS A 198 8.43 -4.39 32.01
C LYS A 198 9.21 -3.73 33.15
N ILE A 199 8.57 -3.59 34.31
CA ILE A 199 9.16 -2.96 35.49
C ILE A 199 9.35 -4.02 36.59
N VAL A 200 10.56 -4.11 37.13
CA VAL A 200 10.90 -5.03 38.23
C VAL A 200 11.53 -4.23 39.35
N LYS A 201 10.94 -4.27 40.55
CA LYS A 201 11.45 -3.54 41.74
C LYS A 201 11.69 -2.04 41.47
N ASN A 202 10.76 -1.37 40.78
CA ASN A 202 10.84 0.04 40.40
C ASN A 202 11.94 0.39 39.37
N GLU A 203 12.53 -0.62 38.72
CA GLU A 203 13.47 -0.45 37.62
C GLU A 203 12.83 -0.89 36.29
N ILE A 204 13.02 -0.11 35.24
CA ILE A 204 12.60 -0.43 33.88
C ILE A 204 13.56 -1.50 33.33
N GLU A 205 13.09 -2.72 33.08
CA GLU A 205 13.89 -3.76 32.42
C GLU A 205 13.85 -3.62 30.89
N SER A 206 12.67 -3.35 30.34
CA SER A 206 12.48 -3.20 28.90
C SER A 206 11.17 -2.48 28.58
N VAL A 207 11.08 -1.89 27.39
CA VAL A 207 9.83 -1.42 26.80
C VAL A 207 9.56 -2.25 25.55
N GLU A 208 8.40 -2.88 25.48
CA GLU A 208 7.93 -3.60 24.30
C GLU A 208 6.91 -2.73 23.56
N HIS A 209 7.13 -2.56 22.26
CA HIS A 209 6.22 -1.96 21.30
C HIS A 209 5.64 -3.08 20.45
N ARG A 210 4.32 -3.23 20.40
CA ARG A 210 3.63 -4.35 19.73
C ARG A 210 2.66 -3.84 18.68
N TRP A 211 2.61 -4.58 17.57
CA TRP A 211 1.62 -4.40 16.51
C TRP A 211 0.75 -5.64 16.42
N VAL A 212 -0.55 -5.42 16.59
CA VAL A 212 -1.58 -6.47 16.63
C VAL A 212 -2.72 -6.16 15.66
N PRO A 213 -3.32 -7.17 15.03
CA PRO A 213 -4.52 -6.97 14.22
C PRO A 213 -5.67 -6.45 15.09
N GLN A 214 -6.59 -5.69 14.48
CA GLN A 214 -7.79 -5.22 15.17
C GLN A 214 -8.68 -6.39 15.61
N GLU A 215 -8.71 -7.46 14.83
CA GLU A 215 -9.48 -8.68 15.07
C GLU A 215 -8.62 -9.91 14.78
N ASP A 216 -8.72 -10.93 15.62
CA ASP A 216 -8.09 -12.23 15.42
C ASP A 216 -9.13 -13.22 14.86
N ASN A 217 -8.93 -13.66 13.61
CA ASN A 217 -9.80 -14.63 12.95
C ASN A 217 -9.42 -16.09 13.27
N ASN A 218 -8.48 -16.33 14.19
CA ASN A 218 -8.02 -17.65 14.63
C ASN A 218 -7.48 -18.53 13.49
N GLN A 219 -7.01 -17.94 12.39
CA GLN A 219 -6.47 -18.65 11.23
C GLN A 219 -4.95 -18.84 11.27
N GLY A 220 -4.30 -18.38 12.34
CA GLY A 220 -2.85 -18.50 12.56
C GLY A 220 -1.99 -17.47 11.83
N PHE A 221 -2.60 -16.49 11.18
CA PHE A 221 -1.98 -15.27 10.62
C PHE A 221 -3.05 -14.19 10.47
N GLU A 222 -2.64 -12.94 10.31
CA GLU A 222 -3.57 -11.86 9.93
C GLU A 222 -3.01 -11.01 8.80
N ILE A 223 -3.90 -10.38 8.03
CA ILE A 223 -3.51 -9.47 6.94
C ILE A 223 -3.01 -8.16 7.54
N VAL A 224 -1.78 -7.80 7.19
CA VAL A 224 -1.13 -6.53 7.58
C VAL A 224 -1.52 -5.39 6.64
N GLY A 225 -1.72 -5.67 5.36
CA GLY A 225 -2.08 -4.68 4.33
C GLY A 225 -1.56 -5.08 2.95
N SER A 226 -1.88 -4.29 1.92
CA SER A 226 -1.26 -4.41 0.59
C SER A 226 0.03 -3.59 0.45
N LEU A 227 0.87 -3.91 -0.53
CA LEU A 227 2.07 -3.10 -0.81
C LEU A 227 1.68 -1.66 -1.18
N GLY A 228 0.62 -1.49 -1.97
CA GLY A 228 0.10 -0.17 -2.34
C GLY A 228 -0.40 0.64 -1.14
N GLU A 229 -1.10 -0.01 -0.20
CA GLU A 229 -1.57 0.61 1.06
C GLU A 229 -0.38 1.04 1.92
N MET A 230 0.58 0.13 2.14
CA MET A 230 1.76 0.40 2.96
C MET A 230 2.67 1.45 2.34
N PHE A 231 2.84 1.44 1.01
CA PHE A 231 3.54 2.52 0.31
C PHE A 231 2.82 3.86 0.49
N SER A 232 1.50 3.89 0.41
CA SER A 232 0.74 5.13 0.58
C SER A 232 0.90 5.68 2.00
N THR A 233 0.93 4.82 3.03
CA THR A 233 1.26 5.19 4.42
C THR A 233 2.69 5.73 4.53
N TYR A 234 3.67 4.99 4.00
CA TYR A 234 5.07 5.42 3.93
C TYR A 234 5.21 6.79 3.24
N TYR A 235 4.62 6.95 2.06
CA TYR A 235 4.71 8.16 1.25
C TYR A 235 4.15 9.37 2.01
N ARG A 236 2.99 9.23 2.67
CA ARG A 236 2.45 10.30 3.51
C ARG A 236 3.37 10.64 4.67
N PHE A 237 3.89 9.64 5.38
CA PHE A 237 4.84 9.86 6.48
C PHE A 237 6.09 10.64 6.03
N PHE A 238 6.63 10.32 4.86
CA PHE A 238 7.85 10.97 4.34
C PHE A 238 7.61 12.32 3.65
N THR A 239 6.38 12.59 3.19
CA THR A 239 6.05 13.84 2.50
C THR A 239 5.34 14.85 3.40
N GLN A 240 4.95 14.47 4.61
CA GLN A 240 4.32 15.34 5.61
C GLN A 240 5.26 15.53 6.81
N GLU A 241 5.89 16.69 6.93
CA GLU A 241 6.35 17.22 8.22
C GLU A 241 5.44 18.40 8.60
N GLU A 242 4.97 18.43 9.85
CA GLU A 242 4.14 19.51 10.42
C GLU A 242 2.89 19.91 9.60
N GLY A 243 2.25 18.95 8.92
CA GLY A 243 1.03 19.21 8.14
C GLY A 243 1.26 20.03 6.86
N ARG A 244 2.50 20.18 6.41
CA ARG A 244 2.86 20.80 5.12
C ARG A 244 3.59 19.79 4.23
N VAL A 245 3.27 19.83 2.94
CA VAL A 245 3.98 19.04 1.92
C VAL A 245 5.26 19.80 1.55
N GLU A 246 6.40 19.44 2.15
CA GLU A 246 7.68 20.12 1.88
C GLU A 246 8.57 19.40 0.86
N ARG A 247 8.39 18.09 0.64
CA ARG A 247 9.13 17.32 -0.37
C ARG A 247 8.19 16.77 -1.44
N LEU A 248 8.26 17.37 -2.63
CA LEU A 248 7.52 16.92 -3.82
C LEU A 248 8.12 15.67 -4.46
N GLN A 249 9.41 15.40 -4.21
CA GLN A 249 10.13 14.24 -4.74
C GLN A 249 10.77 13.46 -3.61
N VAL A 250 10.28 12.24 -3.39
CA VAL A 250 11.00 11.22 -2.61
C VAL A 250 11.83 10.44 -3.61
N ASN A 251 13.16 10.44 -3.44
CA ASN A 251 14.06 9.66 -4.29
C ASN A 251 13.87 8.18 -3.97
N PHE A 252 13.07 7.50 -4.79
CA PHE A 252 12.92 6.05 -4.73
C PHE A 252 13.92 5.37 -5.67
N THR A 253 14.49 4.26 -5.23
CA THR A 253 15.08 3.31 -6.18
C THR A 253 13.92 2.51 -6.77
N PRO A 254 13.74 2.50 -8.11
CA PRO A 254 12.73 1.66 -8.75
C PRO A 254 12.83 0.21 -8.28
N GLY A 255 11.70 -0.40 -7.95
CA GLY A 255 11.58 -1.77 -7.43
C GLY A 255 11.87 -1.94 -5.94
N SER A 256 12.22 -0.89 -5.19
CA SER A 256 12.62 -1.01 -3.78
C SER A 256 11.58 -1.70 -2.87
N LEU A 257 10.28 -1.50 -3.10
CA LEU A 257 9.23 -2.23 -2.37
C LEU A 257 8.90 -3.60 -2.97
N GLY A 258 8.99 -3.76 -4.29
CA GLY A 258 8.91 -5.07 -4.94
C GLY A 258 10.00 -6.01 -4.43
N GLN A 259 11.14 -5.45 -4.03
CA GLN A 259 12.27 -6.13 -3.40
C GLN A 259 12.20 -6.15 -1.87
N LEU A 260 11.16 -5.58 -1.24
CA LEU A 260 10.99 -5.64 0.22
C LEU A 260 11.03 -7.10 0.68
N ILE A 261 10.27 -7.94 -0.02
CA ILE A 261 10.23 -9.38 0.18
C ILE A 261 10.68 -10.09 -1.11
N PRO A 262 11.90 -10.65 -1.17
CA PRO A 262 12.43 -11.31 -2.36
C PRO A 262 11.51 -12.40 -2.92
N LYS A 263 11.52 -12.59 -4.24
CA LYS A 263 10.68 -13.60 -4.91
C LYS A 263 10.98 -15.03 -4.42
N ASP A 264 12.23 -15.29 -4.03
CA ASP A 264 12.74 -16.56 -3.52
C ASP A 264 12.83 -16.61 -1.97
N TYR A 265 12.17 -15.69 -1.27
CA TYR A 265 12.15 -15.62 0.19
C TYR A 265 11.84 -16.98 0.83
N LYS A 266 12.74 -17.43 1.70
CA LYS A 266 12.58 -18.63 2.51
C LYS A 266 12.53 -18.24 3.97
N ARG A 267 11.39 -18.53 4.61
CA ARG A 267 11.18 -18.23 6.03
C ARG A 267 12.26 -18.86 6.91
N ASP A 268 12.63 -18.13 7.94
CA ASP A 268 13.29 -18.63 9.14
C ASP A 268 12.30 -18.55 10.31
N VAL A 269 12.02 -17.32 10.76
CA VAL A 269 11.14 -17.04 11.89
C VAL A 269 9.90 -16.25 11.46
N LEU A 270 9.97 -15.46 10.38
CA LEU A 270 8.88 -14.61 9.92
C LEU A 270 8.07 -15.31 8.82
N PRO A 271 6.94 -15.98 9.12
CA PRO A 271 6.10 -16.57 8.09
C PRO A 271 5.33 -15.48 7.35
N LEU A 272 5.37 -15.51 6.02
CA LEU A 272 4.68 -14.54 5.17
C LEU A 272 3.70 -15.26 4.25
N TRP A 273 2.47 -14.77 4.24
CA TRP A 273 1.44 -15.13 3.26
C TRP A 273 1.29 -13.99 2.27
N ARG A 274 1.33 -14.29 0.97
CA ARG A 274 1.16 -13.30 -0.10
C ARG A 274 -0.10 -13.61 -0.88
N PHE A 275 -1.02 -12.66 -0.94
CA PHE A 275 -2.30 -12.81 -1.62
C PHE A 275 -2.36 -11.87 -2.82
N ARG A 276 -2.51 -12.45 -4.01
CA ARG A 276 -2.76 -11.69 -5.24
C ARG A 276 -4.25 -11.70 -5.52
N LEU A 277 -4.90 -10.55 -5.32
CA LEU A 277 -6.30 -10.38 -5.69
C LEU A 277 -6.39 -10.31 -7.22
N LYS A 278 -7.26 -11.14 -7.79
CA LYS A 278 -7.59 -11.06 -9.22
C LYS A 278 -9.05 -10.63 -9.35
N PRO A 279 -9.39 -9.88 -10.41
CA PRO A 279 -10.78 -9.56 -10.70
C PRO A 279 -11.64 -10.82 -10.79
N SER A 280 -12.90 -10.71 -10.38
CA SER A 280 -13.86 -11.76 -10.65
C SER A 280 -14.08 -11.83 -12.16
N VAL A 281 -13.79 -12.97 -12.79
CA VAL A 281 -14.30 -13.23 -14.14
C VAL A 281 -15.83 -13.21 -14.02
N PRO A 282 -16.56 -12.40 -14.82
CA PRO A 282 -18.00 -12.56 -14.88
C PRO A 282 -18.27 -14.02 -15.19
N SER A 283 -19.08 -14.69 -14.38
CA SER A 283 -19.60 -16.01 -14.71
C SER A 283 -20.46 -15.88 -15.97
N GLY A 284 -19.80 -15.82 -17.12
CA GLY A 284 -20.42 -15.83 -18.43
C GLY A 284 -21.13 -17.16 -18.59
N GLY A 285 -22.42 -17.08 -18.88
CA GLY A 285 -23.25 -18.23 -19.20
C GLY A 285 -22.55 -19.09 -20.24
N GLN A 286 -22.52 -20.38 -19.95
CA GLN A 286 -22.41 -21.37 -21.01
C GLN A 286 -23.65 -21.19 -21.89
N GLU A 287 -23.44 -20.72 -23.12
CA GLU A 287 -24.34 -21.02 -24.25
C GLU A 287 -24.25 -22.51 -24.59
#